data_AF-A0A3R8TVU6-F1
#
_entry.id   AF-A0A3R8TVU6-F1
#
_cell.length_a   1.000
_cell.length_b   1.000
_cell.length_c   1.000
_cell.angle_alpha   90.00
_cell.angle_beta   90.00
_cell.angle_gamma   90.00
#
_symmetry.space_group_name_H-M   'P 1'
#
loop_
_entity.id
_entity.type
_entity.pdbx_description
1 polymer ?
#
loop_
_entity_poly.entity_id
_entity_poly.type
_entity_poly.pdbx_seq_one_letter_code
_entity_poly.pdbx_strand_id
1 'polypeptide(L)'
;MSESAQSDRPETQENEPQVIADEVLNEVESRPAVAAARAHAERNIAKAKSGRNAAAEKDGWTIVLPAVLAGLGGLFLLMSWGINQNMPAEDKTGPDSGWGASACLALSVVLFVVYRVRAVSRSAVFQELVRGEELNVRMAELDFVPETDAPLSANRALLQEYHRLSTSQARAAFRLATWVMGAAALLVLAGAAAVVVTHDTATAVTLASLTAFISALGGYISSTLLSTYRVSVEQARFYFREPLAGGYLLAAEHLAKRLDPPEHTAALGRVVDGFIHAATNVPGATAEPALPQDLQQDPSEGP
;
A
#
# COMPACT_ATOMS: atom_id res chain seq x y z
N MET A 1 59.20 -17.99 31.84
CA MET A 1 59.57 -18.15 30.42
C MET A 1 58.28 -18.51 29.71
N SER A 2 57.61 -17.51 29.15
CA SER A 2 56.31 -17.66 28.49
C SER A 2 56.43 -16.92 27.17
N GLU A 3 56.60 -17.71 26.11
CA GLU A 3 56.76 -17.28 24.73
C GLU A 3 55.44 -16.71 24.23
N SER A 4 55.41 -15.40 24.03
CA SER A 4 54.36 -14.66 23.36
C SER A 4 54.48 -14.85 21.85
N ALA A 5 53.68 -15.76 21.29
CA ALA A 5 53.54 -15.96 19.85
C ALA A 5 52.75 -14.78 19.25
N GLN A 6 53.47 -13.88 18.59
CA GLN A 6 52.93 -12.79 17.80
C GLN A 6 52.39 -13.38 16.49
N SER A 7 51.06 -13.47 16.40
CA SER A 7 50.35 -13.95 15.22
C SER A 7 50.31 -12.84 14.18
N ASP A 8 51.24 -12.89 13.22
CA ASP A 8 51.13 -12.15 11.96
C ASP A 8 49.88 -12.63 11.21
N ARG A 9 48.80 -11.85 11.30
CA ARG A 9 47.65 -12.01 10.39
C ARG A 9 48.01 -11.33 9.07
N PRO A 10 47.92 -12.01 7.92
CA PRO A 10 48.08 -11.36 6.64
C PRO A 10 46.98 -10.30 6.51
N GLU A 11 47.37 -9.06 6.23
CA GLU A 11 46.46 -8.01 5.78
C GLU A 11 45.82 -8.48 4.47
N THR A 12 44.61 -8.99 4.57
CA THR A 12 43.77 -9.34 3.42
C THR A 12 43.56 -8.05 2.62
N GLN A 13 44.03 -8.02 1.38
CA GLN A 13 43.72 -6.98 0.39
C GLN A 13 42.20 -6.94 0.16
N GLU A 14 41.48 -6.16 0.96
CA GLU A 14 40.02 -6.01 0.87
C GLU A 14 39.59 -4.91 -0.14
N ASN A 15 40.54 -4.30 -0.86
CA ASN A 15 40.29 -3.11 -1.70
C ASN A 15 40.15 -3.35 -3.22
N GLU A 16 40.39 -4.55 -3.75
CA GLU A 16 40.23 -4.80 -5.20
C GLU A 16 38.78 -4.88 -5.72
N PRO A 17 37.77 -5.40 -4.99
CA PRO A 17 36.44 -5.56 -5.58
C PRO A 17 35.67 -4.23 -5.78
N GLN A 18 36.04 -3.15 -5.07
CA GLN A 18 35.39 -1.84 -5.24
C GLN A 18 35.83 -1.12 -6.52
N VAL A 19 37.12 -1.21 -6.89
CA VAL A 19 37.65 -0.49 -8.06
C VAL A 19 37.04 -1.01 -9.37
N ILE A 20 36.86 -2.33 -9.49
CA ILE A 20 36.25 -2.95 -10.67
C ILE A 20 34.76 -2.58 -10.78
N ALA A 21 34.04 -2.44 -9.66
CA ALA A 21 32.63 -2.06 -9.67
C ALA A 21 32.42 -0.61 -10.16
N ASP A 22 33.28 0.32 -9.71
CA ASP A 22 33.19 1.73 -10.11
C ASP A 22 33.59 1.96 -11.58
N GLU A 23 34.55 1.19 -12.12
CA GLU A 23 34.94 1.29 -13.54
C GLU A 23 33.83 0.79 -14.48
N VAL A 24 33.20 -0.34 -14.14
CA VAL A 24 32.05 -0.87 -14.90
C VAL A 24 30.83 0.06 -14.80
N LEU A 25 30.59 0.68 -13.64
CA LEU A 25 29.51 1.66 -13.47
C LEU A 25 29.72 2.90 -14.35
N ASN A 26 30.94 3.42 -14.42
CA ASN A 26 31.27 4.56 -15.28
C ASN A 26 31.09 4.24 -16.78
N GLU A 27 31.43 3.01 -17.20
CA GLU A 27 31.25 2.58 -18.59
C GLU A 27 29.75 2.46 -18.96
N VAL A 28 28.92 1.94 -18.06
CA VAL A 28 27.47 1.86 -18.25
C VAL A 28 26.82 3.25 -18.25
N GLU A 29 27.28 4.17 -17.40
CA GLU A 29 26.75 5.53 -17.28
C GLU A 29 27.08 6.41 -18.50
N SER A 30 28.15 6.11 -19.22
CA SER A 30 28.52 6.78 -20.47
C SER A 30 27.60 6.47 -21.67
N ARG A 31 26.65 5.53 -21.52
CA ARG A 31 25.80 5.06 -22.62
C ARG A 31 24.63 6.01 -22.86
N PRO A 32 24.41 6.47 -24.12
CA PRO A 32 23.43 7.52 -24.40
C PRO A 32 21.98 7.09 -24.10
N ALA A 33 21.65 5.80 -24.26
CA ALA A 33 20.31 5.29 -23.98
C ALA A 33 19.97 5.29 -22.48
N VAL A 34 20.90 4.81 -21.64
CA VAL A 34 20.73 4.78 -20.17
C VAL A 34 20.73 6.21 -19.63
N ALA A 35 21.63 7.07 -20.11
CA ALA A 35 21.67 8.48 -19.75
C ALA A 35 20.36 9.21 -20.12
N ALA A 36 19.80 8.95 -21.31
CA ALA A 36 18.52 9.53 -21.72
C ALA A 36 17.35 9.02 -20.88
N ALA A 37 17.30 7.72 -20.56
CA ALA A 37 16.28 7.12 -19.70
C ALA A 37 16.35 7.72 -18.28
N ARG A 38 17.55 7.85 -17.71
CA ARG A 38 17.74 8.46 -16.38
C ARG A 38 17.35 9.94 -16.37
N ALA A 39 17.76 10.71 -17.37
CA ALA A 39 17.38 12.12 -17.48
C ALA A 39 15.85 12.31 -17.67
N HIS A 40 15.16 11.35 -18.31
CA HIS A 40 13.71 11.33 -18.39
C HIS A 40 13.07 11.02 -17.03
N ALA A 41 13.54 9.96 -16.36
CA ALA A 41 13.11 9.56 -15.02
C ALA A 41 13.24 10.70 -14.01
N GLU A 42 14.39 11.36 -13.94
CA GLU A 42 14.64 12.47 -13.03
C GLU A 42 13.68 13.64 -13.24
N ARG A 43 13.41 14.01 -14.50
CA ARG A 43 12.45 15.07 -14.83
C ARG A 43 11.04 14.71 -14.37
N ASN A 44 10.61 13.47 -14.57
CA ASN A 44 9.30 13.01 -14.16
C ASN A 44 9.17 12.94 -12.63
N ILE A 45 10.20 12.45 -11.94
CA ILE A 45 10.27 12.42 -10.47
C ILE A 45 10.23 13.84 -9.90
N ALA A 46 11.00 14.78 -10.47
CA ALA A 46 11.01 16.18 -10.05
C ALA A 46 9.63 16.83 -10.23
N LYS A 47 8.98 16.62 -11.37
CA LYS A 47 7.62 17.10 -11.66
C LYS A 47 6.61 16.51 -10.68
N ALA A 48 6.66 15.21 -10.42
CA ALA A 48 5.79 14.52 -9.48
C ALA A 48 6.00 15.02 -8.04
N LYS A 49 7.25 15.28 -7.63
CA LYS A 49 7.59 15.84 -6.32
C LYS A 49 7.03 17.24 -6.14
N SER A 50 7.16 18.09 -7.17
CA SER A 50 6.57 19.43 -7.18
C SER A 50 5.04 19.37 -7.07
N GLY A 51 4.39 18.52 -7.87
CA GLY A 51 2.93 18.34 -7.81
C GLY A 51 2.44 17.83 -6.46
N ARG A 52 3.17 16.91 -5.84
CA ARG A 52 2.88 16.41 -4.49
C ARG A 52 2.97 17.51 -3.45
N ASN A 53 4.01 18.35 -3.50
CA ASN A 53 4.21 19.45 -2.55
C ASN A 53 3.12 20.52 -2.71
N ALA A 54 2.78 20.90 -3.95
CA ALA A 54 1.68 21.84 -4.23
C ALA A 54 0.32 21.30 -3.73
N ALA A 55 0.05 20.01 -3.91
CA ALA A 55 -1.14 19.39 -3.35
C ALA A 55 -1.10 19.36 -1.80
N ALA A 56 0.07 19.11 -1.19
CA ALA A 56 0.25 19.08 0.26
C ALA A 56 -0.06 20.44 0.88
N GLU A 57 0.42 21.51 0.25
CA GLU A 57 0.14 22.88 0.63
C GLU A 57 -1.36 23.20 0.53
N LYS A 58 -1.99 22.85 -0.60
CA LYS A 58 -3.45 23.05 -0.79
C LYS A 58 -4.28 22.30 0.27
N ASP A 59 -3.94 21.06 0.57
CA ASP A 59 -4.64 20.27 1.60
C ASP A 59 -4.40 20.85 3.02
N GLY A 60 -3.24 21.44 3.26
CA GLY A 60 -2.96 22.18 4.50
C GLY A 60 -3.96 23.31 4.72
N TRP A 61 -4.17 24.15 3.71
CA TRP A 61 -5.11 25.26 3.78
C TRP A 61 -6.58 24.83 3.79
N THR A 62 -6.94 23.82 3.00
CA THR A 62 -8.34 23.42 2.80
C THR A 62 -8.87 22.42 3.82
N ILE A 63 -7.99 21.65 4.47
CA ILE A 63 -8.41 20.56 5.39
C ILE A 63 -7.80 20.77 6.78
N VAL A 64 -6.49 21.00 6.88
CA VAL A 64 -5.83 21.07 8.20
C VAL A 64 -6.25 22.32 8.96
N LEU A 65 -6.25 23.48 8.30
CA LEU A 65 -6.69 24.73 8.92
C LEU A 65 -8.12 24.65 9.49
N PRO A 66 -9.15 24.25 8.71
CA PRO A 66 -10.51 24.12 9.26
C PRO A 66 -10.62 23.02 10.32
N ALA A 67 -9.85 21.92 10.22
CA ALA A 67 -9.81 20.90 11.27
C ALA A 67 -9.31 21.50 12.60
N VAL A 68 -8.21 22.24 12.57
CA VAL A 68 -7.64 22.89 13.76
C VAL A 68 -8.60 23.95 14.32
N LEU A 69 -9.20 24.78 13.46
CA LEU A 69 -10.17 25.78 13.87
C LEU A 69 -11.42 25.15 14.49
N ALA A 70 -11.93 24.05 13.92
CA ALA A 70 -13.04 23.29 14.48
C ALA A 70 -12.67 22.65 15.83
N GLY A 71 -11.47 22.07 15.94
CA GLY A 71 -10.99 21.49 17.19
C GLY A 71 -10.85 22.52 18.31
N LEU A 72 -10.23 23.67 18.02
CA LEU A 72 -10.10 24.78 18.96
C LEU A 72 -11.46 25.38 19.34
N GLY A 73 -12.35 25.59 18.36
CA GLY A 73 -13.70 26.06 18.59
C GLY A 73 -14.51 25.10 19.47
N GLY A 74 -14.41 23.79 19.22
CA GLY A 74 -15.05 22.76 20.02
C GLY A 74 -14.54 22.74 21.47
N LEU A 75 -13.23 22.83 21.66
CA LEU A 75 -12.61 22.91 22.99
C LEU A 75 -13.03 24.17 23.74
N PHE A 76 -13.07 25.32 23.07
CA PHE A 76 -13.51 26.58 23.64
C PHE A 76 -14.98 26.52 24.08
N LEU A 77 -15.87 25.98 23.23
CA LEU A 77 -17.27 25.78 23.57
C LEU A 77 -17.44 24.82 24.76
N LEU A 78 -16.63 23.77 24.84
CA LEU A 78 -16.67 22.81 25.96
C LEU A 78 -16.25 23.47 27.28
N MET A 79 -15.18 24.27 27.27
CA MET A 79 -14.74 25.07 28.41
C MET A 79 -15.83 26.08 28.83
N SER A 80 -16.40 26.81 27.87
CA SER A 80 -17.46 27.79 28.12
C SER A 80 -18.71 27.13 28.71
N TRP A 81 -19.08 25.94 28.23
CA TRP A 81 -20.21 25.17 28.75
C TRP A 81 -19.95 24.70 30.19
N GLY A 82 -18.75 24.20 30.49
CA GLY A 82 -18.36 23.81 31.85
C GLY A 82 -18.39 24.99 32.84
N ILE A 83 -18.01 26.19 32.41
CA ILE A 83 -18.13 27.41 33.22
C ILE A 83 -19.61 27.78 33.45
N ASN A 84 -20.44 27.73 32.41
CA ASN A 84 -21.87 28.06 32.49
C ASN A 84 -22.66 27.09 33.41
N GLN A 85 -22.27 25.81 33.45
CA GLN A 85 -22.84 24.81 34.36
C GLN A 85 -22.66 25.18 35.84
N ASN A 86 -21.58 25.87 36.19
CA ASN A 86 -21.26 26.28 37.56
C ASN A 86 -21.90 27.62 37.98
N MET A 87 -22.61 28.32 37.08
CA MET A 87 -23.31 29.55 37.43
C MET A 87 -24.66 29.26 38.11
N PRO A 88 -25.10 30.12 39.06
CA PRO A 88 -26.42 30.00 39.67
C PRO A 88 -27.52 30.06 38.60
N ALA A 89 -28.65 29.38 38.85
CA ALA A 89 -29.69 29.16 37.85
C ALA A 89 -30.28 30.45 37.25
N GLU A 90 -30.17 31.55 37.97
CA GLU A 90 -30.67 32.89 37.62
C GLU A 90 -29.78 33.60 36.57
N ASP A 91 -28.53 33.17 36.39
CA ASP A 91 -27.56 33.82 35.48
C ASP A 91 -27.22 32.99 34.22
N LYS A 92 -27.94 31.88 33.97
CA LYS A 92 -27.68 31.03 32.78
C LYS A 92 -28.22 31.71 31.51
N THR A 93 -27.37 32.47 30.82
CA THR A 93 -27.75 33.24 29.61
C THR A 93 -27.26 32.63 28.28
N GLY A 94 -26.84 31.37 28.26
CA GLY A 94 -26.29 30.71 27.07
C GLY A 94 -27.21 29.63 26.48
N PRO A 95 -27.06 29.26 25.19
CA PRO A 95 -27.73 28.09 24.65
C PRO A 95 -27.35 26.84 25.46
N ASP A 96 -28.33 26.26 26.15
CA ASP A 96 -28.15 25.16 27.13
C ASP A 96 -27.53 23.89 26.54
N SER A 97 -27.57 23.79 25.21
CA SER A 97 -27.22 22.60 24.48
C SER A 97 -25.70 22.57 24.22
N GLY A 98 -24.96 21.73 24.95
CA GLY A 98 -23.53 21.47 24.72
C GLY A 98 -23.20 20.79 23.37
N TRP A 99 -24.17 20.57 22.48
CA TRP A 99 -24.01 19.90 21.18
C TRP A 99 -23.01 20.58 20.26
N GLY A 100 -22.89 21.92 20.30
CA GLY A 100 -21.96 22.67 19.45
C GLY A 100 -20.51 22.25 19.66
N ALA A 101 -20.10 22.03 20.91
CA ALA A 101 -18.75 21.56 21.24
C ALA A 101 -18.48 20.18 20.64
N SER A 102 -19.41 19.24 20.82
CA SER A 102 -19.30 17.87 20.32
C SER A 102 -19.28 17.82 18.80
N ALA A 103 -20.11 18.61 18.11
CA ALA A 103 -20.14 18.68 16.66
C ALA A 103 -18.83 19.21 16.07
N CYS A 104 -18.25 20.26 16.67
CA CYS A 104 -16.97 20.81 16.26
C CYS A 104 -15.80 19.83 16.45
N LEU A 105 -15.76 19.11 17.57
CA LEU A 105 -14.75 18.07 17.81
C LEU A 105 -14.90 16.89 16.83
N ALA A 106 -16.12 16.42 16.58
CA ALA A 106 -16.38 15.37 15.61
C ALA A 106 -15.92 15.78 14.20
N LEU A 107 -16.24 17.01 13.78
CA LEU A 107 -15.79 17.56 12.51
C LEU A 107 -14.26 17.61 12.41
N SER A 108 -13.58 18.05 13.48
CA SER A 108 -12.12 18.06 13.56
C SER A 108 -11.53 16.66 13.36
N VAL A 109 -12.10 15.63 14.02
CA VAL A 109 -11.65 14.24 13.88
C VAL A 109 -11.84 13.74 12.45
N VAL A 110 -13.01 13.99 11.85
CA VAL A 110 -13.30 13.58 10.47
C VAL A 110 -12.33 14.25 9.48
N LEU A 111 -12.14 15.57 9.57
CA LEU A 111 -11.22 16.29 8.69
C LEU A 111 -9.77 15.82 8.87
N PHE A 112 -9.37 15.52 10.10
CA PHE A 112 -8.04 14.94 10.38
C PHE A 112 -7.87 13.57 9.73
N VAL A 113 -8.86 12.68 9.84
CA VAL A 113 -8.84 11.37 9.18
C VAL A 113 -8.73 11.54 7.67
N VAL A 114 -9.58 12.38 7.07
CA VAL A 114 -9.54 12.68 5.63
C VAL A 114 -8.17 13.20 5.19
N TYR A 115 -7.57 14.12 5.96
CA TYR A 115 -6.23 14.62 5.70
C TYR A 115 -5.19 13.48 5.70
N ARG A 116 -5.24 12.58 6.70
CA ARG A 116 -4.33 11.44 6.80
C ARG A 116 -4.51 10.47 5.62
N VAL A 117 -5.74 10.15 5.24
CA VAL A 117 -6.04 9.31 4.07
C VAL A 117 -5.44 9.93 2.79
N ARG A 118 -5.68 11.23 2.55
CA ARG A 118 -5.14 11.93 1.37
C ARG A 118 -3.62 12.03 1.39
N ALA A 119 -3.00 12.25 2.55
CA ALA A 119 -1.54 12.28 2.69
C ALA A 119 -0.91 10.92 2.36
N VAL A 120 -1.50 9.82 2.85
CA VAL A 120 -1.03 8.45 2.55
C VAL A 120 -1.25 8.11 1.08
N SER A 121 -2.42 8.41 0.52
CA SER A 121 -2.75 8.16 -0.89
C SER A 121 -1.76 8.88 -1.83
N ARG A 122 -1.47 10.16 -1.59
CA ARG A 122 -0.48 10.92 -2.39
C ARG A 122 0.93 10.35 -2.29
N SER A 123 1.31 9.90 -1.10
CA SER A 123 2.61 9.28 -0.90
C SER A 123 2.72 7.95 -1.66
N ALA A 124 1.63 7.18 -1.73
CA ALA A 124 1.57 5.95 -2.50
C ALA A 124 1.69 6.21 -4.01
N VAL A 125 0.91 7.15 -4.56
CA VAL A 125 0.96 7.52 -6.00
C VAL A 125 2.36 8.02 -6.39
N PHE A 126 2.98 8.85 -5.55
CA PHE A 126 4.34 9.33 -5.82
C PHE A 126 5.36 8.19 -5.81
N GLN A 127 5.25 7.26 -4.86
CA GLN A 127 6.14 6.10 -4.80
C GLN A 127 5.98 5.16 -6.00
N GLU A 128 4.76 5.01 -6.52
CA GLU A 128 4.47 4.22 -7.71
C GLU A 128 5.11 4.84 -8.96
N LEU A 129 5.01 6.16 -9.12
CA LEU A 129 5.68 6.90 -10.19
C LEU A 129 7.21 6.74 -10.14
N VAL A 130 7.81 6.98 -8.97
CA VAL A 130 9.27 6.83 -8.80
C VAL A 130 9.72 5.42 -9.19
N ARG A 131 8.98 4.39 -8.75
CA ARG A 131 9.29 2.99 -9.08
C ARG A 131 9.13 2.68 -10.56
N GLY A 132 8.09 3.18 -11.21
CA GLY A 132 7.89 2.99 -12.65
C GLY A 132 9.06 3.57 -13.45
N GLU A 133 9.56 4.74 -13.04
CA GLU A 133 10.72 5.36 -13.67
C GLU A 133 12.03 4.59 -13.36
N GLU A 134 12.25 4.15 -12.12
CA GLU A 134 13.39 3.29 -11.76
C GLU A 134 13.40 1.98 -12.56
N LEU A 135 12.23 1.36 -12.76
CA LEU A 135 12.10 0.15 -13.56
C LEU A 135 12.41 0.42 -15.03
N ASN A 136 11.95 1.54 -15.60
CA ASN A 136 12.27 1.92 -16.98
C ASN A 136 13.78 2.10 -17.18
N VAL A 137 14.48 2.71 -16.22
CA VAL A 137 15.94 2.85 -16.26
C VAL A 137 16.62 1.48 -16.20
N ARG A 138 16.18 0.58 -15.31
CA ARG A 138 16.72 -0.79 -15.24
C ARG A 138 16.49 -1.58 -16.51
N MET A 139 15.32 -1.45 -17.15
CA MET A 139 15.04 -2.12 -18.42
C MET A 139 15.98 -1.60 -19.53
N ALA A 140 16.26 -0.29 -19.55
CA ALA A 140 17.25 0.28 -20.47
C ALA A 140 18.69 -0.19 -20.17
N GLU A 141 19.03 -0.49 -18.92
CA GLU A 141 20.31 -1.12 -18.56
C GLU A 141 20.37 -2.60 -18.99
N LEU A 142 19.26 -3.33 -18.84
CA LEU A 142 19.11 -4.74 -19.18
C LEU A 142 19.23 -5.05 -20.68
N ASP A 143 18.82 -4.13 -21.56
CA ASP A 143 18.97 -4.27 -23.02
C ASP A 143 20.44 -4.45 -23.46
N PHE A 144 21.41 -4.18 -22.58
CA PHE A 144 22.83 -4.32 -22.87
C PHE A 144 23.54 -5.43 -22.08
N VAL A 145 22.83 -6.18 -21.25
CA VAL A 145 23.38 -7.36 -20.56
C VAL A 145 23.48 -8.51 -21.57
N PRO A 146 24.54 -9.33 -21.57
CA PRO A 146 24.66 -10.47 -22.47
C PRO A 146 23.39 -11.34 -22.49
N GLU A 147 22.92 -11.68 -23.70
CA GLU A 147 21.65 -12.37 -24.00
C GLU A 147 21.37 -13.60 -23.15
N THR A 148 22.41 -14.26 -22.62
CA THR A 148 22.28 -15.51 -21.88
C THR A 148 21.75 -15.35 -20.45
N ASP A 149 22.00 -14.23 -19.76
CA ASP A 149 21.58 -14.02 -18.35
C ASP A 149 20.54 -12.90 -18.18
N ALA A 150 20.37 -12.05 -19.19
CA ALA A 150 19.39 -10.96 -19.21
C ALA A 150 17.93 -11.41 -18.96
N PRO A 151 17.39 -12.48 -19.61
CA PRO A 151 15.98 -12.82 -19.44
C PRO A 151 15.65 -13.40 -18.06
N LEU A 152 16.57 -14.18 -17.46
CA LEU A 152 16.37 -14.76 -16.15
C LEU A 152 16.45 -13.70 -15.04
N SER A 153 17.42 -12.78 -15.15
CA SER A 153 17.58 -11.67 -14.20
C SER A 153 16.41 -10.67 -14.31
N ALA A 154 15.95 -10.35 -15.52
CA ALA A 154 14.74 -9.55 -15.74
C ALA A 154 13.49 -10.21 -15.14
N ASN A 155 13.28 -11.51 -15.36
CA ASN A 155 12.14 -12.23 -14.78
C ASN A 155 12.18 -12.21 -13.24
N ARG A 156 13.35 -12.47 -12.63
CA ARG A 156 13.52 -12.38 -11.17
C ARG A 156 13.25 -10.96 -10.65
N ALA A 157 13.72 -9.93 -11.35
CA ALA A 157 13.48 -8.55 -10.98
C ALA A 157 11.98 -8.20 -11.04
N LEU A 158 11.29 -8.64 -12.08
CA LEU A 158 9.83 -8.49 -12.20
C LEU A 158 9.09 -9.21 -11.07
N LEU A 159 9.43 -10.47 -10.78
CA LEU A 159 8.82 -11.23 -9.68
C LEU A 159 9.01 -10.56 -8.32
N GLN A 160 10.23 -10.08 -8.04
CA GLN A 160 10.51 -9.34 -6.81
C GLN A 160 9.71 -8.04 -6.73
N GLU A 161 9.59 -7.30 -7.83
CA GLU A 161 8.83 -6.06 -7.86
C GLU A 161 7.33 -6.31 -7.68
N TYR A 162 6.76 -7.35 -8.31
CA TYR A 162 5.37 -7.73 -8.08
C TYR A 162 5.11 -8.17 -6.63
N HIS A 163 6.00 -8.96 -6.03
CA HIS A 163 5.89 -9.35 -4.63
C HIS A 163 5.95 -8.13 -3.70
N ARG A 164 6.85 -7.20 -3.99
CA ARG A 164 6.96 -5.94 -3.26
C ARG A 164 5.71 -5.08 -3.45
N LEU A 165 5.16 -4.97 -4.65
CA LEU A 165 3.96 -4.17 -4.94
C LEU A 165 2.77 -4.69 -4.15
N SER A 166 2.49 -5.99 -4.25
CA SER A 166 1.41 -6.65 -3.53
C SER A 166 1.55 -6.51 -2.01
N THR A 167 2.74 -6.73 -1.45
CA THR A 167 2.97 -6.56 0.00
C THR A 167 2.87 -5.09 0.44
N SER A 168 3.33 -4.15 -0.38
CA SER A 168 3.25 -2.71 -0.07
C SER A 168 1.81 -2.19 -0.10
N GLN A 169 1.01 -2.61 -1.07
CA GLN A 169 -0.42 -2.30 -1.17
C GLN A 169 -1.17 -2.89 0.01
N ALA A 170 -0.91 -4.16 0.36
CA ALA A 170 -1.51 -4.80 1.53
C ALA A 170 -1.19 -4.05 2.83
N ARG A 171 0.08 -3.66 3.06
CA ARG A 171 0.45 -2.86 4.25
C ARG A 171 -0.22 -1.49 4.26
N ALA A 172 -0.32 -0.83 3.12
CA ALA A 172 -0.97 0.49 3.03
C ALA A 172 -2.47 0.39 3.32
N ALA A 173 -3.15 -0.59 2.72
CA ALA A 173 -4.56 -0.88 2.97
C ALA A 173 -4.81 -1.26 4.43
N PHE A 174 -3.95 -2.11 5.02
CA PHE A 174 -4.06 -2.50 6.43
C PHE A 174 -3.96 -1.29 7.36
N ARG A 175 -2.94 -0.42 7.18
CA ARG A 175 -2.82 0.81 7.99
C ARG A 175 -4.07 1.69 7.83
N LEU A 176 -4.53 1.90 6.60
CA LEU A 176 -5.72 2.71 6.34
C LEU A 176 -6.94 2.13 7.06
N ALA A 177 -7.15 0.82 6.96
CA ALA A 177 -8.21 0.12 7.67
C ALA A 177 -8.09 0.30 9.19
N THR A 178 -6.89 0.18 9.78
CA THR A 178 -6.67 0.42 11.21
C THR A 178 -7.02 1.86 11.61
N TRP A 179 -6.65 2.86 10.80
CA TRP A 179 -7.01 4.26 11.07
C TRP A 179 -8.52 4.50 11.00
N VAL A 180 -9.19 3.94 9.98
CA VAL A 180 -10.64 4.06 9.82
C VAL A 180 -11.38 3.36 10.94
N MET A 181 -10.98 2.13 11.28
CA MET A 181 -11.55 1.37 12.40
C MET A 181 -11.32 2.10 13.74
N GLY A 182 -10.13 2.64 13.97
CA GLY A 182 -9.83 3.43 15.16
C GLY A 182 -10.68 4.69 15.26
N ALA A 183 -10.86 5.41 14.15
CA ALA A 183 -11.73 6.59 14.11
C ALA A 183 -13.20 6.25 14.34
N ALA A 184 -13.69 5.17 13.72
CA ALA A 184 -15.07 4.70 13.91
C ALA A 184 -15.31 4.26 15.36
N ALA A 185 -14.37 3.51 15.96
CA ALA A 185 -14.44 3.10 17.35
C ALA A 185 -14.46 4.31 18.31
N LEU A 186 -13.61 5.31 18.06
CA LEU A 186 -13.59 6.54 18.85
C LEU A 186 -14.93 7.31 18.74
N LEU A 187 -15.49 7.39 17.54
CA LEU A 187 -16.79 8.04 17.31
C LEU A 187 -17.92 7.31 18.04
N VAL A 188 -17.94 5.97 18.02
CA VAL A 188 -18.92 5.15 18.76
C VAL A 188 -18.77 5.34 20.27
N LEU A 189 -17.55 5.34 20.81
CA LEU A 189 -17.30 5.59 22.22
C LEU A 189 -17.73 7.00 22.65
N ALA A 190 -17.45 8.01 21.81
CA ALA A 190 -17.89 9.38 22.05
C ALA A 190 -19.43 9.51 22.02
N GLY A 191 -20.09 8.85 21.06
CA GLY A 191 -21.55 8.79 20.98
C GLY A 191 -22.17 8.11 22.20
N ALA A 192 -21.63 6.96 22.61
CA ALA A 192 -22.10 6.25 23.80
C ALA A 192 -21.92 7.09 25.08
N ALA A 193 -20.77 7.74 25.25
CA ALA A 193 -20.54 8.64 26.38
C ALA A 193 -21.51 9.84 26.37
N ALA A 194 -21.79 10.41 25.19
CA ALA A 194 -22.75 11.51 25.05
C ALA A 194 -24.18 11.08 25.44
N VAL A 195 -24.61 9.87 25.07
CA VAL A 195 -25.92 9.32 25.46
C VAL A 195 -26.06 9.23 26.98
N VAL A 196 -25.02 8.79 27.69
CA VAL A 196 -25.06 8.64 29.16
C VAL A 196 -25.16 9.98 29.89
N VAL A 197 -24.61 11.05 29.32
CA VAL A 197 -24.63 12.40 29.92
C VAL A 197 -25.92 13.16 29.59
N THR A 198 -26.59 12.81 28.49
CA THR A 198 -27.83 13.45 28.06
C THR A 198 -29.00 13.00 28.93
N HIS A 199 -29.78 13.97 29.42
CA HIS A 199 -30.99 13.73 30.22
C HIS A 199 -32.27 13.77 29.36
N ASP A 200 -32.17 14.21 28.11
CA ASP A 200 -33.28 14.26 27.15
C ASP A 200 -33.43 12.94 26.38
N THR A 201 -34.61 12.33 26.46
CA THR A 201 -34.92 11.07 25.81
C THR A 201 -34.93 11.17 24.29
N ALA A 202 -35.35 12.31 23.72
CA ALA A 202 -35.36 12.50 22.27
C ALA A 202 -33.91 12.55 21.72
N THR A 203 -33.04 13.29 22.39
CA THR A 203 -31.61 13.34 22.06
C THR A 203 -30.91 12.00 22.27
N ALA A 204 -31.26 11.25 23.33
CA ALA A 204 -30.70 9.92 23.58
C ALA A 204 -31.06 8.92 22.47
N VAL A 205 -32.33 8.88 22.05
CA VAL A 205 -32.81 7.97 21.00
C VAL A 205 -32.13 8.26 19.66
N THR A 206 -32.01 9.54 19.28
CA THR A 206 -31.36 9.93 18.02
C THR A 206 -29.88 9.56 18.00
N LEU A 207 -29.14 9.80 19.09
CA LEU A 207 -27.74 9.39 19.23
C LEU A 207 -27.58 7.87 19.21
N ALA A 208 -28.47 7.12 19.85
CA ALA A 208 -28.44 5.66 19.86
C ALA A 208 -28.67 5.09 18.45
N SER A 209 -29.66 5.59 17.72
CA SER A 209 -29.92 5.19 16.33
C SER A 209 -28.74 5.52 15.40
N LEU A 210 -28.13 6.70 15.55
CA LEU A 210 -26.96 7.09 14.77
C LEU A 210 -25.75 6.21 15.07
N THR A 211 -25.52 5.88 16.35
CA THR A 211 -24.42 5.01 16.78
C THR A 211 -24.61 3.58 16.26
N ALA A 212 -25.84 3.07 16.31
CA ALA A 212 -26.19 1.77 15.73
C ALA A 212 -25.96 1.74 14.21
N PHE A 213 -26.36 2.80 13.49
CA PHE A 213 -26.13 2.93 12.05
C PHE A 213 -24.63 2.96 11.70
N ILE A 214 -23.83 3.76 12.40
CA ILE A 214 -22.37 3.84 12.19
C ILE A 214 -21.72 2.47 12.46
N SER A 215 -22.17 1.76 13.49
CA SER A 215 -21.66 0.43 13.84
C SER A 215 -21.99 -0.60 12.76
N ALA A 216 -23.24 -0.61 12.27
CA ALA A 216 -23.66 -1.46 11.16
C ALA A 216 -22.87 -1.16 9.88
N LEU A 217 -22.69 0.12 9.54
CA LEU A 217 -21.90 0.54 8.39
C LEU A 217 -20.42 0.11 8.53
N GLY A 218 -19.84 0.25 9.72
CA GLY A 218 -18.48 -0.21 10.01
C GLY A 218 -18.32 -1.73 9.82
N GLY A 219 -19.31 -2.50 10.27
CA GLY A 219 -19.37 -3.95 10.05
C GLY A 219 -19.45 -4.31 8.57
N TYR A 220 -20.34 -3.64 7.82
CA TYR A 220 -20.49 -3.82 6.38
C TYR A 220 -19.18 -3.52 5.63
N ILE A 221 -18.57 -2.35 5.86
CA ILE A 221 -17.30 -1.96 5.22
C ILE A 221 -16.20 -2.97 5.54
N SER A 222 -16.09 -3.42 6.79
CA SER A 222 -15.09 -4.42 7.17
C SER A 222 -15.29 -5.74 6.44
N SER A 223 -16.55 -6.19 6.28
CA SER A 223 -16.88 -7.40 5.53
C SER A 223 -16.52 -7.27 4.05
N THR A 224 -16.92 -6.16 3.41
CA THR A 224 -16.61 -5.89 2.00
C THR A 224 -15.11 -5.83 1.76
N LEU A 225 -14.35 -5.11 2.59
CA LEU A 225 -12.89 -5.01 2.45
C LEU A 225 -12.21 -6.38 2.61
N LEU A 226 -12.68 -7.22 3.54
CA LEU A 226 -12.13 -8.55 3.72
C LEU A 226 -12.45 -9.46 2.53
N SER A 227 -13.64 -9.34 1.96
CA SER A 227 -14.03 -10.06 0.73
C SER A 227 -13.17 -9.64 -0.46
N THR A 228 -13.04 -8.32 -0.71
CA THR A 228 -12.19 -7.80 -1.78
C THR A 228 -10.73 -8.22 -1.59
N TYR A 229 -10.21 -8.18 -0.35
CA TYR A 229 -8.85 -8.66 -0.05
C TYR A 229 -8.65 -10.13 -0.43
N ARG A 230 -9.60 -11.02 -0.11
CA ARG A 230 -9.53 -12.43 -0.48
C ARG A 230 -9.49 -12.61 -2.00
N VAL A 231 -10.37 -11.92 -2.73
CA VAL A 231 -10.40 -11.96 -4.21
C VAL A 231 -9.09 -11.45 -4.80
N SER A 232 -8.55 -10.33 -4.31
CA SER A 232 -7.27 -9.79 -4.80
C SER A 232 -6.09 -10.70 -4.49
N VAL A 233 -6.06 -11.36 -3.32
CA VAL A 233 -5.01 -12.34 -3.00
C VAL A 233 -5.11 -13.57 -3.91
N GLU A 234 -6.31 -14.04 -4.20
CA GLU A 234 -6.51 -15.19 -5.10
C GLU A 234 -6.13 -14.85 -6.54
N GLN A 235 -6.53 -13.67 -7.03
CA GLN A 235 -6.08 -13.15 -8.32
C GLN A 235 -4.56 -13.01 -8.37
N ALA A 236 -3.94 -12.45 -7.34
CA ALA A 236 -2.49 -12.34 -7.27
C ALA A 236 -1.82 -13.71 -7.34
N ARG A 237 -2.31 -14.70 -6.56
CA ARG A 237 -1.81 -16.09 -6.62
C ARG A 237 -1.92 -16.67 -8.02
N PHE A 238 -3.04 -16.44 -8.70
CA PHE A 238 -3.24 -16.89 -10.07
C PHE A 238 -2.21 -16.27 -11.03
N TYR A 239 -2.06 -14.94 -11.00
CA TYR A 239 -1.09 -14.23 -11.84
C TYR A 239 0.38 -14.57 -11.52
N PHE A 240 0.70 -14.99 -10.29
CA PHE A 240 2.06 -15.42 -9.94
C PHE A 240 2.47 -16.76 -10.57
N ARG A 241 1.51 -17.58 -11.04
CA ARG A 241 1.83 -18.91 -11.61
C ARG A 241 2.50 -18.79 -12.98
N GLU A 242 2.11 -17.80 -13.77
CA GLU A 242 2.58 -17.60 -15.15
C GLU A 242 4.08 -17.21 -15.23
N PRO A 243 4.59 -16.17 -14.54
CA PRO A 243 6.01 -15.82 -14.57
C PRO A 243 6.89 -16.89 -13.93
N LEU A 244 6.38 -17.62 -12.93
CA LEU A 244 7.08 -18.77 -12.34
C LEU A 244 7.33 -19.87 -13.38
N ALA A 245 6.30 -20.22 -14.17
CA ALA A 245 6.45 -21.20 -15.25
C ALA A 245 7.49 -20.73 -16.29
N GLY A 246 7.45 -19.46 -16.69
CA GLY A 246 8.46 -18.88 -17.58
C GLY A 246 9.89 -18.90 -16.99
N GLY A 247 10.02 -18.65 -15.69
CA GLY A 247 11.30 -18.71 -14.98
C GLY A 247 11.90 -20.12 -14.94
N TYR A 248 11.07 -21.14 -14.71
CA TYR A 248 11.50 -22.55 -14.77
C TYR A 248 11.91 -22.96 -16.19
N LEU A 249 11.22 -22.45 -17.21
CA LEU A 249 11.56 -22.74 -18.61
C LEU A 249 12.92 -22.15 -18.99
N LEU A 250 13.17 -20.87 -18.68
CA LEU A 250 14.46 -20.23 -18.91
C LEU A 250 15.59 -20.92 -18.14
N ALA A 251 15.33 -21.34 -16.89
CA ALA A 251 16.30 -22.08 -16.10
C ALA A 251 16.60 -23.47 -16.71
N ALA A 252 15.58 -24.14 -17.25
CA ALA A 252 15.72 -25.43 -17.91
C ALA A 252 16.44 -25.31 -19.26
N GLU A 253 16.16 -24.27 -20.05
CA GLU A 253 16.90 -23.94 -21.27
C GLU A 253 18.38 -23.70 -20.96
N HIS A 254 18.67 -22.92 -19.91
CA HIS A 254 20.05 -22.66 -19.48
C HIS A 254 20.77 -23.92 -19.03
N LEU A 255 20.08 -24.82 -18.34
CA LEU A 255 20.63 -26.11 -17.93
C LEU A 255 20.88 -27.01 -19.15
N ALA A 256 19.99 -26.99 -20.14
CA ALA A 256 20.11 -27.76 -21.37
C ALA A 256 21.29 -27.29 -22.23
N LYS A 257 21.57 -25.98 -22.27
CA LYS A 257 22.75 -25.40 -22.95
C LYS A 257 24.10 -25.87 -22.39
N ARG A 258 24.14 -26.44 -21.18
CA ARG A 258 25.36 -26.97 -20.55
C ARG A 258 25.62 -28.45 -20.85
N LEU A 259 24.68 -29.14 -21.50
CA LEU A 259 24.81 -30.55 -21.88
C LEU A 259 25.53 -30.68 -23.23
N ASP A 260 26.14 -31.83 -23.48
CA ASP A 260 26.77 -32.14 -24.76
C ASP A 260 25.73 -32.15 -25.90
N PRO A 261 26.12 -31.82 -27.16
CA PRO A 261 25.19 -31.68 -28.29
C PRO A 261 24.14 -32.80 -28.50
N PRO A 262 24.48 -34.10 -28.35
CA PRO A 262 23.47 -35.16 -28.50
C PRO A 262 22.46 -35.20 -27.34
N GLU A 263 22.88 -34.83 -26.12
CA GLU A 263 22.03 -34.82 -24.93
C GLU A 263 21.17 -33.55 -24.86
N HIS A 264 21.69 -32.44 -25.39
CA HIS A 264 21.02 -31.15 -25.45
C HIS A 264 19.67 -31.23 -26.16
N THR A 265 19.62 -31.81 -27.37
CA THR A 265 18.37 -31.92 -28.15
C THR A 265 17.31 -32.75 -27.40
N ALA A 266 17.73 -33.85 -26.74
CA ALA A 266 16.85 -34.72 -25.98
C ALA A 266 16.37 -34.08 -24.65
N ALA A 267 17.18 -33.22 -24.04
CA ALA A 267 16.79 -32.46 -22.86
C ALA A 267 15.81 -31.34 -23.23
N LEU A 268 16.08 -30.60 -24.31
CA LEU A 268 15.21 -29.51 -24.77
C LEU A 268 13.82 -30.02 -25.15
N GLY A 269 13.73 -31.17 -25.83
CA GLY A 269 12.45 -31.82 -26.14
C GLY A 269 11.62 -32.12 -24.88
N ARG A 270 12.26 -32.65 -23.82
CA ARG A 270 11.59 -32.91 -22.53
C ARG A 270 11.11 -31.62 -21.84
N VAL A 271 11.85 -30.52 -21.97
CA VAL A 271 11.45 -29.21 -21.42
C VAL A 271 10.22 -28.66 -22.16
N VAL A 272 10.22 -28.74 -23.49
CA VAL A 272 9.08 -28.31 -24.32
C VAL A 272 7.85 -29.16 -24.05
N ASP A 273 7.98 -30.49 -23.98
CA ASP A 273 6.87 -31.39 -23.68
C ASP A 273 6.30 -31.13 -22.28
N GLY A 274 7.17 -30.95 -21.28
CA GLY A 274 6.75 -30.57 -19.92
C GLY A 274 6.02 -29.23 -19.87
N PHE A 275 6.43 -28.27 -20.70
CA PHE A 275 5.77 -26.96 -20.80
C PHE A 275 4.40 -27.05 -21.47
N ILE A 276 4.28 -27.76 -22.59
CA ILE A 276 2.99 -27.99 -23.25
C ILE A 276 2.04 -28.67 -22.26
N HIS A 277 2.51 -29.69 -21.56
CA HIS A 277 1.72 -30.39 -20.55
C HIS A 277 1.32 -29.47 -19.39
N ALA A 278 2.20 -28.58 -18.92
CA ALA A 278 1.87 -27.61 -17.88
C ALA A 278 0.85 -26.58 -18.36
N ALA A 279 1.00 -26.07 -19.58
CA ALA A 279 0.12 -25.08 -20.20
C ALA A 279 -1.29 -25.65 -20.45
N THR A 280 -1.42 -26.91 -20.88
CA THR A 280 -2.72 -27.56 -21.08
C THR A 280 -3.40 -27.95 -19.77
N ASN A 281 -2.66 -28.07 -18.67
CA ASN A 281 -3.17 -28.49 -17.37
C ASN A 281 -3.19 -27.38 -16.31
N VAL A 282 -3.13 -26.09 -16.71
CA VAL A 282 -3.25 -24.97 -15.75
C VAL A 282 -4.65 -25.02 -15.11
N PRO A 283 -4.75 -25.32 -13.80
CA PRO A 283 -6.04 -25.34 -13.12
C PRO A 283 -6.63 -23.94 -13.12
N GLY A 284 -7.77 -23.76 -13.80
CA GLY A 284 -8.46 -22.48 -13.93
C GLY A 284 -8.69 -22.00 -15.37
N ALA A 285 -7.99 -22.54 -16.38
CA ALA A 285 -8.22 -22.15 -17.78
C ALA A 285 -9.58 -22.63 -18.34
N THR A 286 -10.13 -23.69 -17.76
CA THR A 286 -11.47 -24.24 -18.06
C THR A 286 -12.51 -23.90 -17.01
N ALA A 287 -12.11 -23.30 -15.88
CA ALA A 287 -13.05 -22.77 -14.91
C ALA A 287 -13.57 -21.44 -15.48
N GLU A 288 -14.68 -21.52 -16.21
CA GLU A 288 -15.51 -20.37 -16.55
C GLU A 288 -15.58 -19.47 -15.31
N PRO A 289 -15.19 -18.18 -15.41
CA PRO A 289 -15.06 -17.33 -14.25
C PRO A 289 -16.39 -17.37 -13.52
N ALA A 290 -16.40 -18.03 -12.35
CA ALA A 290 -17.58 -18.13 -11.54
C ALA A 290 -17.98 -16.70 -11.23
N LEU A 291 -18.98 -16.20 -11.96
CA LEU A 291 -19.61 -14.94 -11.64
C LEU A 291 -19.94 -15.03 -10.14
N PRO A 292 -19.60 -14.01 -9.34
CA PRO A 292 -19.85 -14.04 -7.90
C PRO A 292 -21.29 -14.49 -7.65
N GLN A 293 -21.47 -15.71 -7.12
CA GLN A 293 -22.81 -16.27 -6.87
C GLN A 293 -23.60 -15.39 -5.89
N ASP A 294 -22.91 -14.51 -5.15
CA ASP A 294 -23.49 -13.50 -4.26
C ASP A 294 -24.26 -12.38 -4.99
N LEU A 295 -24.17 -12.25 -6.32
CA LEU A 295 -25.03 -11.34 -7.11
C LEU A 295 -26.26 -12.05 -7.71
N GLN A 296 -26.39 -13.36 -7.51
CA GLN A 296 -27.53 -14.18 -7.92
C GLN A 296 -28.41 -14.60 -6.74
N GLN A 297 -28.31 -13.89 -5.61
CA GLN A 297 -29.39 -13.91 -4.62
C GLN A 297 -30.58 -13.17 -5.23
N ASP A 298 -31.49 -13.95 -5.79
CA ASP A 298 -32.82 -13.54 -6.19
C ASP A 298 -33.51 -12.83 -5.00
N PRO A 299 -33.83 -11.53 -5.11
CA PRO A 299 -34.47 -10.79 -4.02
C PRO A 299 -35.91 -11.23 -3.72
N SER A 300 -36.40 -12.32 -4.32
CA SER A 300 -37.76 -12.83 -4.15
C SER A 300 -37.96 -13.86 -3.03
N GLU A 301 -36.90 -14.38 -2.40
CA GLU A 301 -37.04 -15.20 -1.18
C GLU A 301 -36.87 -14.36 0.09
N GLY A 302 -37.95 -13.67 0.48
CA GLY A 302 -38.07 -13.05 1.81
C GLY A 302 -38.66 -14.03 2.85
N PRO A 303 -38.38 -13.84 4.15
CA PRO A 303 -39.18 -14.40 5.25
C PRO A 303 -40.54 -13.68 5.40
#